data_AF-A0A535F3E1-F1
#
_entry.id   AF-A0A535F3E1-F1
#
_cell.length_a   1.000
_cell.length_b   1.000
_cell.length_c   1.000
_cell.angle_alpha   90.00
_cell.angle_beta   90.00
_cell.angle_gamma   90.00
#
_symmetry.space_group_name_H-M   'P 1'
#
loop_
_entity.id
_entity.type
_entity.pdbx_description
1 polymer ?
#
loop_
_entity_poly.entity_id
_entity_poly.type
_entity_poly.pdbx_seq_one_letter_code
_entity_poly.pdbx_strand_id
1 'polypeptide(L)' 'MIDDIDQRIIEALQQDGRRPFTKIAADLGISEASVRQRVS' A
#
# COMPACT_ATOMS: atom_id res chain seq x y z
N MET A 1 9.70 -12.29 2.04
CA MET A 1 9.76 -12.16 0.57
C MET A 1 8.82 -11.03 0.21
N ILE A 2 9.29 -10.01 -0.50
CA ILE A 2 8.43 -8.90 -0.96
C ILE A 2 7.62 -9.44 -2.14
N ASP A 3 6.29 -9.37 -2.05
CA ASP A 3 5.40 -9.74 -3.15
C ASP A 3 5.03 -8.51 -4.00
N ASP A 4 4.31 -8.74 -5.11
CA ASP A 4 3.92 -7.67 -6.02
C ASP A 4 3.06 -6.58 -5.35
N ILE A 5 2.30 -6.93 -4.30
CA ILE A 5 1.50 -5.96 -3.56
C ILE A 5 2.39 -5.08 -2.69
N ASP A 6 3.40 -5.65 -2.03
CA ASP A 6 4.38 -4.88 -1.25
C ASP A 6 5.11 -3.88 -2.15
N GLN A 7 5.55 -4.31 -3.34
CA GLN A 7 6.20 -3.46 -4.33
C GLN A 7 5.32 -2.25 -4.70
N ARG A 8 4.04 -2.50 -5.00
CA ARG A 8 3.10 -1.43 -5.39
C ARG A 8 2.74 -0.49 -4.23
N ILE A 9 2.71 -0.98 -2.99
CA ILE A 9 2.52 -0.12 -1.81
C ILE A 9 3.73 0.81 -1.64
N ILE A 10 4.95 0.28 -1.77
CA ILE A 10 6.19 1.06 -1.68
C ILE A 10 6.21 2.14 -2.78
N GLU A 11 5.91 1.78 -4.02
CA GLU A 11 5.84 2.73 -5.13
C GLU A 11 4.82 3.84 -4.85
N ALA A 12 3.62 3.50 -4.38
CA ALA A 12 2.60 4.50 -4.06
C ALA A 12 3.05 5.49 -2.98
N LEU A 13 3.76 5.02 -1.95
CA LEU A 13 4.30 5.84 -0.86
C LEU A 13 5.54 6.63 -1.26
N GLN A 14 6.37 6.10 -2.17
CA GLN A 14 7.50 6.85 -2.73
C GLN A 14 7.03 8.04 -3.58
N GLN A 15 5.93 7.87 -4.33
CA GLN A 15 5.33 8.95 -5.11
C GLN A 15 4.65 9.99 -4.21
N ASP A 16 3.92 9.55 -3.19
CA ASP A 16 3.26 10.42 -2.20
C ASP A 16 3.21 9.75 -0.83
N GLY A 17 4.15 10.08 0.04
CA GLY A 17 4.22 9.54 1.39
C GLY A 17 3.07 9.99 2.31
N ARG A 18 2.23 10.93 1.89
CA ARG A 18 1.04 11.38 2.62
C ARG A 18 -0.24 10.73 2.08
N ARG A 19 -0.13 9.89 1.05
CA ARG A 19 -1.28 9.21 0.45
C ARG A 19 -1.97 8.35 1.51
N PRO A 20 -3.29 8.52 1.74
CA PRO A 20 -4.01 7.71 2.71
C PRO A 20 -3.96 6.22 2.34
N PHE A 21 -3.78 5.34 3.33
CA PHE A 21 -3.79 3.89 3.11
C PHE A 21 -5.11 3.39 2.54
N THR A 22 -6.23 4.04 2.83
CA THR A 22 -7.53 3.76 2.21
C THR A 22 -7.52 3.91 0.70
N LYS A 23 -6.79 4.92 0.19
CA LYS A 23 -6.67 5.17 -1.25
C LYS A 23 -5.77 4.13 -1.90
N ILE A 24 -4.64 3.82 -1.28
CA ILE A 24 -3.73 2.74 -1.74
C ILE A 24 -4.47 1.41 -1.78
N ALA A 25 -5.24 1.09 -0.74
CA ALA A 25 -6.04 -0.12 -0.65
C ALA A 25 -7.08 -0.21 -1.78
N ALA A 26 -7.78 0.89 -2.07
CA ALA A 26 -8.73 0.96 -3.17
C ALA A 26 -8.06 0.75 -4.54
N ASP A 27 -6.89 1.35 -4.78
CA ASP A 27 -6.15 1.23 -6.03
C ASP A 27 -5.59 -0.18 -6.27
N LEU A 28 -5.30 -0.91 -5.18
CA LEU A 28 -4.75 -2.26 -5.20
C LEU A 28 -5.82 -3.36 -5.04
N GLY A 29 -7.08 -3.00 -4.81
CA GLY A 29 -8.18 -3.95 -4.62
C GLY A 29 -8.08 -4.78 -3.33
N ILE A 30 -7.46 -4.23 -2.29
CA ILE A 30 -7.27 -4.88 -0.98
C ILE A 30 -7.88 -4.05 0.15
N SER A 31 -7.88 -4.59 1.37
CA SER A 31 -8.35 -3.84 2.53
C SER A 31 -7.28 -2.87 3.06
N GLU A 32 -7.70 -1.78 3.71
CA GLU A 32 -6.76 -0.87 4.41
C GLU A 32 -5.96 -1.62 5.49
N ALA A 33 -6.59 -2.57 6.19
CA ALA A 33 -5.92 -3.40 7.19
C ALA A 33 -4.77 -4.21 6.57
N SER A 34 -4.97 -4.76 5.36
CA SER A 34 -3.93 -5.46 4.61
C SER A 34 -2.77 -4.55 4.24
N VAL A 35 -3.04 -3.29 3.86
CA VAL A 35 -1.98 -2.29 3.62
C VAL A 35 -1.22 -2.05 4.92
N ARG A 36 -1.89 -1.70 6.02
CA ARG A 36 -1.26 -1.41 7.32
C ARG A 36 -0.36 -2.53 7.83
N GLN A 37 -0.78 -3.79 7.68
CA GLN A 37 0.03 -4.95 8.07
C GLN A 37 1.34 -5.06 7.29
N ARG A 38 1.35 -4.62 6.03
CA ARG A 38 2.52 -4.69 5.13
C ARG A 38 3.50 -3.52 5.32
N VAL A 39 3.03 -2.37 5.84
CA VAL A 39 3.88 -1.20 6.13
C VAL A 39 4.40 -1.18 7.58
N SER A 40 4.02 -2.17 8.40
CA SER A 40 4.42 -2.27 9.82
C SER A 40 5.82 -2.87 9.98
#